data_AF-A0AAD6BDQ1-F1
#
_entry.id   AF-A0AAD6BDQ1-F1
#
_cell.length_a   1.000
_cell.length_b   1.000
_cell.length_c   1.000
_cell.angle_alpha   90.00
_cell.angle_beta   90.00
_cell.angle_gamma   90.00
#
_symmetry.space_group_name_H-M   'P 1'
#
loop_
_entity.id
_entity.type
_entity.pdbx_description
1 polymer ?
#
loop_
_entity_poly.entity_id
_entity_poly.type
_entity_poly.pdbx_seq_one_letter_code
_entity_poly.pdbx_strand_id
1 'polypeptide(L)'
;MLESISCQYEDVRALLLERGEEGRLNDLSEDTLKAMVMFLQRFKEATKALEASKTPTLHLSAVWLDRLKRHLQPSSTDNLTFSSLKATCLRILVEKYEIHLLHKLAMFLHPKLKSLKLLVEEHSMETVHNEVRRLVNDIKERRASPTQRVATVSSAPPEKRARQSEGLSDVEDSSPSDECTQDEVSAYIDFKSPREENFHVLSWWKEHATRFQNVAHIARSILSIPASSAASERDFSTAGFVVSERRSQLKPGTVDDILFLHSNLKKH
;
A
#
# COMPACT_ATOMS: atom_id res chain seq x y z
N MET A 1 15.02 -21.30 -0.71
CA MET A 1 15.61 -22.49 -0.05
C MET A 1 14.63 -23.65 -0.06
N LEU A 2 13.65 -23.72 0.86
CA LEU A 2 12.73 -24.87 0.99
C LEU A 2 12.06 -25.30 -0.32
N GLU A 3 11.57 -24.36 -1.14
CA GLU A 3 11.00 -24.66 -2.46
C GLU A 3 12.00 -25.34 -3.41
N SER A 4 13.28 -24.94 -3.40
CA SER A 4 14.33 -25.56 -4.21
C SER A 4 14.59 -27.00 -3.76
N ILE A 5 14.69 -27.22 -2.45
CA ILE A 5 14.88 -28.55 -1.86
C ILE A 5 13.67 -29.44 -2.16
N SER A 6 12.45 -28.89 -2.13
CA SER A 6 11.23 -29.63 -2.47
C SER A 6 11.10 -29.95 -3.96
N CYS A 7 11.64 -29.13 -4.86
CA CYS A 7 11.65 -29.39 -6.29
C CYS A 7 12.79 -30.34 -6.73
N GLN A 8 13.84 -30.45 -5.92
CA GLN A 8 15.05 -31.24 -6.21
C GLN A 8 15.23 -32.38 -5.18
N TYR A 9 14.15 -32.84 -4.55
CA TYR A 9 14.22 -33.71 -3.36
C TYR A 9 14.92 -35.03 -3.66
N GLU A 10 14.54 -35.71 -4.75
CA GLU A 10 15.18 -36.96 -5.17
C GLU A 10 16.61 -36.75 -5.69
N ASP A 11 16.91 -35.63 -6.36
CA ASP A 11 18.28 -35.30 -6.79
C ASP A 11 19.22 -35.12 -5.57
N VAL A 12 18.75 -34.37 -4.57
CA VAL A 12 19.46 -34.13 -3.31
C VAL A 12 19.62 -35.43 -2.52
N ARG A 13 18.58 -36.26 -2.48
CA ARG A 13 18.60 -37.58 -1.82
C ARG A 13 19.58 -38.55 -2.49
N ALA A 14 19.60 -38.60 -3.83
CA ALA A 14 20.57 -39.39 -4.59
C ALA A 14 22.01 -38.92 -4.32
N LEU A 15 22.27 -37.61 -4.39
CA LEU A 15 23.58 -37.03 -4.10
C LEU A 15 24.05 -37.24 -2.65
N LEU A 16 23.14 -37.32 -1.67
CA LEU A 16 23.47 -37.66 -0.29
C LEU A 16 23.78 -39.16 -0.14
N LEU A 17 23.04 -40.03 -0.83
CA LEU A 17 23.27 -41.47 -0.83
C LEU A 17 24.59 -41.86 -1.52
N GLU A 18 24.94 -41.22 -2.65
CA GLU A 18 26.26 -41.36 -3.30
C GLU A 18 27.44 -40.97 -2.40
N ARG A 19 27.19 -40.11 -1.39
CA ARG A 19 28.21 -39.60 -0.45
C ARG A 19 28.24 -40.31 0.90
N GLY A 20 27.29 -41.22 1.17
CA GLY A 20 27.09 -41.79 2.51
C GLY A 20 26.59 -40.77 3.54
N GLU A 21 26.03 -39.64 3.10
CA GLU A 21 25.50 -38.57 3.94
C GLU A 21 23.97 -38.67 4.16
N GLU A 22 23.37 -39.83 3.88
CA GLU A 22 21.92 -40.11 3.95
C GLU A 22 21.26 -39.67 5.26
N GLY A 23 21.98 -39.80 6.39
CA GLY A 23 21.51 -39.38 7.71
C GLY A 23 21.15 -37.89 7.83
N ARG A 24 21.59 -37.04 6.89
CA ARG A 24 21.22 -35.62 6.82
C ARG A 24 19.78 -35.37 6.37
N LEU A 25 19.07 -36.39 5.85
CA LEU A 25 17.69 -36.28 5.37
C LEU A 25 16.66 -37.03 6.25
N ASN A 26 17.10 -37.80 7.26
CA ASN A 26 16.24 -38.69 8.05
C ASN A 26 15.07 -37.96 8.75
N ASP A 27 15.27 -36.73 9.23
CA ASP A 27 14.22 -35.93 9.89
C ASP A 27 13.34 -35.13 8.90
N LEU A 28 13.61 -35.21 7.59
CA LEU A 28 13.01 -34.38 6.54
C LEU A 28 12.21 -35.23 5.53
N SER A 29 11.03 -35.70 5.95
CA SER A 29 10.11 -36.34 5.01
C SER A 29 9.59 -35.35 3.95
N GLU A 30 9.48 -35.82 2.71
CA GLU A 30 9.04 -35.02 1.56
C GLU A 30 7.67 -34.36 1.81
N ASP A 31 6.74 -35.08 2.43
CA ASP A 31 5.40 -34.57 2.78
C ASP A 31 5.45 -33.44 3.82
N THR A 32 6.35 -33.52 4.80
CA THR A 32 6.56 -32.44 5.78
C THR A 32 7.12 -31.19 5.09
N LEU A 33 8.04 -31.38 4.15
CA LEU A 33 8.61 -30.29 3.36
C LEU A 33 7.56 -29.63 2.44
N LYS A 34 6.77 -30.43 1.73
CA LYS A 34 5.61 -29.99 0.92
C LYS A 34 4.59 -29.23 1.77
N ALA A 35 4.22 -29.76 2.94
CA ALA A 35 3.31 -29.12 3.88
C ALA A 35 3.87 -27.77 4.37
N MET A 36 5.17 -27.68 4.66
CA MET A 36 5.79 -26.43 5.13
C MET A 36 5.89 -25.39 4.01
N VAL A 37 6.13 -25.81 2.75
CA VAL A 37 6.05 -24.91 1.58
C VAL A 37 4.61 -24.39 1.40
N MET A 38 3.58 -25.25 1.46
CA MET A 38 2.17 -24.84 1.38
C MET A 38 1.76 -23.90 2.53
N PHE A 39 2.28 -24.14 3.74
CA PHE A 39 2.06 -23.27 4.90
C PHE A 39 2.68 -21.87 4.70
N LEU A 40 3.93 -21.80 4.24
CA LEU A 40 4.65 -20.55 4.01
C LEU A 40 4.14 -19.78 2.77
N GLN A 41 3.55 -20.46 1.80
CA GLN A 41 3.00 -19.86 0.59
C GLN A 41 1.98 -18.73 0.88
N ARG A 42 1.15 -18.84 1.93
CA ARG A 42 0.23 -17.76 2.34
C ARG A 42 0.95 -16.50 2.81
N PHE A 43 2.12 -16.63 3.45
CA PHE A 43 2.96 -15.50 3.85
C PHE A 43 3.65 -14.90 2.62
N LYS A 44 4.16 -15.73 1.71
CA LYS A 44 4.76 -15.31 0.43
C LYS A 44 3.78 -14.54 -0.45
N GLU A 45 2.50 -14.92 -0.46
CA GLU A 45 1.41 -14.17 -1.11
C GLU A 45 1.13 -12.83 -0.40
N ALA A 46 1.08 -12.82 0.93
CA ALA A 46 0.85 -11.61 1.73
C ALA A 46 1.96 -10.56 1.50
N THR A 47 3.22 -10.98 1.62
CA THR A 47 4.40 -10.15 1.37
C THR A 47 4.34 -9.53 -0.03
N LYS A 48 4.22 -10.36 -1.09
CA LYS A 48 4.14 -9.86 -2.48
C LYS A 48 3.01 -8.85 -2.73
N ALA A 49 1.88 -9.00 -2.03
CA ALA A 49 0.75 -8.08 -2.16
C ALA A 49 0.98 -6.73 -1.45
N LEU A 50 1.71 -6.71 -0.32
CA LEU A 50 2.06 -5.50 0.41
C LEU A 50 3.24 -4.75 -0.24
N GLU A 51 4.13 -5.47 -0.92
CA GLU A 51 5.27 -4.95 -1.71
C GLU A 51 4.88 -4.39 -3.09
N ALA A 52 3.61 -4.44 -3.49
CA ALA A 52 3.19 -3.92 -4.79
C ALA A 52 3.33 -2.38 -4.85
N SER A 53 4.03 -1.87 -5.88
CA SER A 53 4.32 -0.43 -6.03
C SER A 53 3.45 0.30 -7.07
N LYS A 54 2.73 -0.44 -7.93
CA LYS A 54 1.86 0.11 -8.99
C LYS A 54 0.40 0.29 -8.57
N THR A 55 0.06 -0.10 -7.34
CA THR A 55 -1.31 -0.13 -6.79
C THR A 55 -1.26 0.22 -5.31
N PRO A 56 -2.26 0.92 -4.74
CA PRO A 56 -2.36 1.10 -3.29
C PRO A 56 -2.27 -0.21 -2.51
N THR A 57 -1.46 -0.25 -1.44
CA THR A 57 -1.31 -1.44 -0.60
C THR A 57 -1.64 -1.23 0.88
N LEU A 58 -1.64 0.01 1.40
CA LEU A 58 -1.88 0.29 2.82
C LEU A 58 -3.23 -0.23 3.35
N HIS A 59 -4.26 -0.27 2.50
CA HIS A 59 -5.57 -0.80 2.83
C HIS A 59 -5.59 -2.35 2.93
N LEU A 60 -4.57 -3.03 2.41
CA LEU A 60 -4.45 -4.50 2.43
C LEU A 60 -3.81 -5.01 3.73
N SER A 61 -3.08 -4.19 4.48
CA SER A 61 -2.34 -4.61 5.70
C SER A 61 -3.24 -5.34 6.71
N ALA A 62 -4.40 -4.76 7.03
CA ALA A 62 -5.36 -5.38 7.94
C ALA A 62 -6.07 -6.62 7.33
N VAL A 63 -6.34 -6.60 6.02
CA VAL A 63 -6.98 -7.72 5.30
C VAL A 63 -6.05 -8.94 5.29
N TRP A 64 -4.74 -8.73 5.12
CA TRP A 64 -3.74 -9.78 5.23
C TRP A 64 -3.49 -10.20 6.68
N LEU A 65 -3.48 -9.27 7.65
CA LEU A 65 -3.38 -9.63 9.07
C LEU A 65 -4.47 -10.62 9.49
N ASP A 66 -5.73 -10.34 9.16
CA ASP A 66 -6.85 -11.26 9.43
C ASP A 66 -6.71 -12.58 8.65
N ARG A 67 -6.39 -12.53 7.35
CA ARG A 67 -6.19 -13.75 6.56
C ARG A 67 -5.08 -14.65 7.12
N LEU A 68 -4.00 -14.06 7.61
CA LEU A 68 -2.90 -14.78 8.28
C LEU A 68 -3.32 -15.28 9.67
N LYS A 69 -4.04 -14.48 10.48
CA LYS A 69 -4.64 -14.94 11.76
C LYS A 69 -5.55 -16.14 11.57
N ARG A 70 -6.33 -16.19 10.46
CA ARG A 70 -7.20 -17.32 10.11
C ARG A 70 -6.41 -18.55 9.61
N HIS A 71 -5.38 -18.35 8.78
CA HIS A 71 -4.45 -19.42 8.37
C HIS A 71 -3.67 -20.05 9.53
N LEU A 72 -3.43 -19.26 10.58
CA LEU A 72 -2.73 -19.65 11.80
C LEU A 72 -3.64 -20.24 12.90
N GLN A 73 -4.93 -20.46 12.65
CA GLN A 73 -5.77 -21.21 13.59
C GLN A 73 -5.40 -22.70 13.58
N PRO A 74 -5.45 -23.37 14.76
CA PRO A 74 -5.32 -24.83 14.83
C PRO A 74 -6.42 -25.53 14.02
N SER A 75 -6.03 -26.53 13.23
CA SER A 75 -6.92 -27.46 12.54
C SER A 75 -6.89 -28.82 13.24
N SER A 76 -8.01 -29.56 13.21
CA SER A 76 -8.07 -30.95 13.68
C SER A 76 -7.20 -31.92 12.87
N THR A 77 -6.68 -31.46 11.72
CA THR A 77 -5.74 -32.19 10.85
C THR A 77 -4.27 -31.83 11.08
N ASP A 78 -3.96 -30.86 11.96
CA ASP A 78 -2.57 -30.48 12.23
C ASP A 78 -1.88 -31.53 13.11
N ASN A 79 -0.64 -31.89 12.77
CA ASN A 79 0.22 -32.62 13.71
C ASN A 79 0.73 -31.69 14.83
N LEU A 80 1.35 -32.27 15.87
CA LEU A 80 1.80 -31.52 17.06
C LEU A 80 2.81 -30.40 16.72
N THR A 81 3.69 -30.61 15.73
CA THR A 81 4.69 -29.62 15.34
C THR A 81 4.08 -28.45 14.57
N PHE A 82 3.18 -28.69 13.61
CA PHE A 82 2.45 -27.62 12.91
C PHE A 82 1.49 -26.87 13.83
N SER A 83 0.86 -27.54 14.79
CA SER A 83 0.01 -26.89 15.80
C SER A 83 0.82 -25.93 16.70
N SER A 84 1.97 -26.39 17.20
CA SER A 84 2.91 -25.56 17.97
C SER A 84 3.50 -24.40 17.15
N LEU A 85 3.87 -24.65 15.89
CA LEU A 85 4.34 -23.64 14.94
C LEU A 85 3.28 -22.58 14.68
N LYS A 86 2.03 -22.98 14.38
CA LYS A 86 0.90 -22.07 14.19
C LYS A 86 0.64 -21.19 15.40
N ALA A 87 0.57 -21.78 16.61
CA ALA A 87 0.40 -21.03 17.84
C ALA A 87 1.54 -20.01 18.09
N THR A 88 2.79 -20.43 17.82
CA THR A 88 3.97 -19.57 17.96
C THR A 88 3.97 -18.42 16.94
N CYS A 89 3.67 -18.70 15.67
CA CYS A 89 3.53 -17.69 14.63
C CYS A 89 2.35 -16.75 14.88
N LEU A 90 1.22 -17.23 15.42
CA LEU A 90 0.07 -16.41 15.78
C LEU A 90 0.42 -15.43 16.90
N ARG A 91 1.12 -15.90 17.94
CA ARG A 91 1.62 -15.04 19.02
C ARG A 91 2.54 -13.95 18.47
N ILE A 92 3.54 -14.31 17.67
CA ILE A 92 4.49 -13.35 17.08
C ILE A 92 3.77 -12.35 16.15
N LEU A 93 2.81 -12.82 15.36
CA LEU A 93 2.03 -11.95 14.46
C LEU A 93 1.17 -10.94 15.25
N VAL A 94 0.54 -11.35 16.35
CA VAL A 94 -0.23 -10.44 17.22
C VAL A 94 0.69 -9.48 18.00
N GLU A 95 1.87 -9.95 18.42
CA GLU A 95 2.84 -9.15 19.20
C GLU A 95 3.59 -8.12 18.34
N LYS A 96 3.78 -8.36 17.04
CA LYS A 96 4.63 -7.53 16.16
C LYS A 96 3.90 -6.76 15.06
N TYR A 97 2.62 -7.06 14.76
CA TYR A 97 1.90 -6.45 13.63
C TYR A 97 0.81 -5.48 14.10
N GLU A 98 1.19 -4.21 14.27
CA GLU A 98 0.29 -3.14 14.75
C GLU A 98 -0.55 -2.51 13.62
N ILE A 99 -1.86 -2.37 13.85
CA ILE A 99 -2.79 -1.69 12.94
C ILE A 99 -3.00 -0.23 13.38
N HIS A 100 -2.05 0.63 13.03
CA HIS A 100 -2.18 2.08 13.21
C HIS A 100 -3.38 2.67 12.44
N LEU A 101 -3.85 3.85 12.87
CA LEU A 101 -5.02 4.55 12.32
C LEU A 101 -4.97 4.74 10.79
N LEU A 102 -3.80 5.02 10.20
CA LEU A 102 -3.62 5.15 8.74
C LEU A 102 -4.07 3.92 7.95
N HIS A 103 -3.87 2.70 8.46
CA HIS A 103 -4.37 1.47 7.83
C HIS A 103 -5.90 1.44 7.83
N LYS A 104 -6.52 1.82 8.95
CA LYS A 104 -7.98 1.84 9.13
C LYS A 104 -8.63 2.90 8.24
N LEU A 105 -8.01 4.08 8.13
CA LEU A 105 -8.38 5.12 7.16
C LEU A 105 -8.28 4.59 5.71
N ALA A 106 -7.18 3.92 5.35
CA ALA A 106 -7.00 3.36 4.01
C ALA A 106 -8.06 2.29 3.66
N MET A 107 -8.46 1.44 4.62
CA MET A 107 -9.58 0.49 4.45
C MET A 107 -10.92 1.20 4.22
N PHE A 108 -11.24 2.20 5.04
CA PHE A 108 -12.49 2.96 4.93
C PHE A 108 -12.56 3.75 3.61
N LEU A 109 -11.44 4.30 3.17
CA LEU A 109 -11.30 5.00 1.89
C LEU A 109 -11.20 4.02 0.70
N HIS A 110 -11.29 2.71 0.91
CA HIS A 110 -11.44 1.72 -0.17
C HIS A 110 -12.92 1.29 -0.29
N PRO A 111 -13.65 1.66 -1.37
CA PRO A 111 -15.11 1.50 -1.44
C PRO A 111 -15.65 0.07 -1.29
N LYS A 112 -14.87 -0.96 -1.66
CA LYS A 112 -15.24 -2.36 -1.41
C LYS A 112 -15.05 -2.82 0.06
N LEU A 113 -14.21 -2.14 0.83
CA LEU A 113 -13.78 -2.58 2.18
C LEU A 113 -14.43 -1.77 3.30
N LYS A 114 -14.92 -0.55 3.02
CA LYS A 114 -15.60 0.32 4.00
C LYS A 114 -16.75 -0.36 4.76
N SER A 115 -17.41 -1.35 4.15
CA SER A 115 -18.54 -2.10 4.74
C SER A 115 -18.10 -3.33 5.55
N LEU A 116 -16.81 -3.65 5.61
CA LEU A 116 -16.29 -4.83 6.32
C LEU A 116 -16.18 -4.59 7.83
N LYS A 117 -17.33 -4.66 8.51
CA LYS A 117 -17.43 -4.69 9.98
C LYS A 117 -16.59 -5.79 10.66
N LEU A 118 -16.14 -6.79 9.89
CA LEU A 118 -15.39 -7.97 10.37
C LEU A 118 -13.94 -7.70 10.81
N LEU A 119 -13.37 -6.53 10.50
CA LEU A 119 -11.92 -6.26 10.65
C LEU A 119 -11.59 -5.16 11.67
N VAL A 120 -12.60 -4.46 12.20
CA VAL A 120 -12.43 -3.27 13.04
C VAL A 120 -13.53 -3.27 14.09
N GLU A 121 -13.14 -3.21 15.37
CA GLU A 121 -14.05 -3.07 16.51
C GLU A 121 -14.95 -1.83 16.35
N GLU A 122 -16.21 -1.89 16.80
CA GLU A 122 -17.24 -0.93 16.41
C GLU A 122 -16.88 0.53 16.77
N HIS A 123 -16.32 0.77 17.96
CA HIS A 123 -15.78 2.06 18.41
C HIS A 123 -14.66 2.61 17.50
N SER A 124 -13.89 1.73 16.85
CA SER A 124 -12.80 2.12 15.97
C SER A 124 -13.27 2.49 14.56
N MET A 125 -14.53 2.24 14.17
CA MET A 125 -15.12 2.80 12.95
C MET A 125 -15.58 4.24 13.16
N GLU A 126 -16.21 4.55 14.30
CA GLU A 126 -16.57 5.93 14.67
C GLU A 126 -15.34 6.84 14.75
N THR A 127 -14.25 6.33 15.36
CA THR A 127 -12.94 7.00 15.39
C THR A 127 -12.45 7.34 13.97
N VAL A 128 -12.61 6.43 13.01
CA VAL A 128 -12.23 6.62 11.61
C VAL A 128 -13.13 7.65 10.90
N HIS A 129 -14.44 7.62 11.13
CA HIS A 129 -15.37 8.60 10.55
C HIS A 129 -15.06 10.02 11.05
N ASN A 130 -14.78 10.16 12.35
CA ASN A 130 -14.45 11.45 12.97
C ASN A 130 -13.09 11.99 12.50
N GLU A 131 -12.08 11.12 12.33
CA GLU A 131 -10.78 11.51 11.76
C GLU A 131 -10.91 11.97 10.29
N VAL A 132 -11.65 11.24 9.45
CA VAL A 132 -11.91 11.66 8.06
C VAL A 132 -12.67 12.99 8.03
N ARG A 133 -13.66 13.18 8.91
CA ARG A 133 -14.40 14.45 9.03
C ARG A 133 -13.51 15.62 9.46
N ARG A 134 -12.57 15.41 10.40
CA ARG A 134 -11.56 16.43 10.73
C ARG A 134 -10.70 16.76 9.52
N LEU A 135 -10.16 15.75 8.82
CA LEU A 135 -9.35 15.96 7.62
C LEU A 135 -10.11 16.68 6.49
N VAL A 136 -11.42 16.47 6.34
CA VAL A 136 -12.28 17.22 5.41
C VAL A 136 -12.37 18.69 5.81
N ASN A 137 -12.54 18.98 7.11
CA ASN A 137 -12.58 20.35 7.62
C ASN A 137 -11.22 21.05 7.52
N ASP A 138 -10.12 20.38 7.90
CA ASP A 138 -8.74 20.85 7.73
C ASP A 138 -8.46 21.28 6.27
N ILE A 139 -9.04 20.57 5.28
CA ILE A 139 -8.93 20.91 3.85
C ILE A 139 -9.82 22.10 3.47
N LYS A 140 -11.06 22.17 3.99
CA LYS A 140 -11.98 23.30 3.73
C LYS A 140 -11.40 24.61 4.27
N GLU A 141 -10.89 24.62 5.49
CA GLU A 141 -10.25 25.79 6.12
C GLU A 141 -9.03 26.27 5.31
N ARG A 142 -8.18 25.36 4.85
CA ARG A 142 -7.03 25.66 3.98
C ARG A 142 -7.40 26.20 2.60
N ARG A 143 -8.62 25.94 2.11
CA ARG A 143 -9.15 26.55 0.87
C ARG A 143 -9.79 27.90 1.13
N ALA A 144 -10.44 28.08 2.29
CA ALA A 144 -11.07 29.33 2.71
C ALA A 144 -10.08 30.41 3.16
N SER A 145 -8.81 30.05 3.41
CA SER A 145 -7.74 30.96 3.86
C SER A 145 -6.60 31.12 2.83
N PRO A 146 -6.81 31.88 1.73
CA PRO A 146 -5.85 32.03 0.64
C PRO A 146 -4.65 32.96 0.98
N THR A 147 -3.89 32.66 2.04
CA THR A 147 -2.80 33.51 2.54
C THR A 147 -1.44 32.80 2.54
N GLN A 148 -0.58 33.22 1.61
CA GLN A 148 0.89 33.13 1.63
C GLN A 148 1.57 31.74 1.74
N ARG A 149 1.89 31.16 0.57
CA ARG A 149 3.21 30.55 0.33
C ARG A 149 3.74 30.89 -1.07
N VAL A 150 4.19 32.13 -1.25
CA VAL A 150 5.09 32.53 -2.36
C VAL A 150 6.26 33.32 -1.76
N ALA A 151 7.38 32.62 -1.55
CA ALA A 151 8.66 33.19 -1.17
C ALA A 151 9.77 32.16 -1.49
N THR A 152 10.94 32.53 -2.02
CA THR A 152 11.35 33.80 -2.65
C THR A 152 12.56 33.51 -3.53
N VAL A 153 12.52 33.84 -4.81
CA VAL A 153 13.73 34.06 -5.63
C VAL A 153 13.48 35.30 -6.47
N SER A 154 14.17 36.40 -6.16
CA SER A 154 14.04 37.66 -6.89
C SER A 154 15.39 38.04 -7.50
N SER A 155 15.46 38.03 -8.82
CA SER A 155 16.30 38.96 -9.59
C SER A 155 15.81 39.05 -11.04
N ALA A 156 15.70 40.29 -11.52
CA ALA A 156 15.26 40.78 -12.83
C ALA A 156 15.75 42.26 -12.90
N PRO A 157 15.51 43.08 -13.94
CA PRO A 157 14.75 42.90 -15.20
C PRO A 157 15.61 43.39 -16.42
N PRO A 158 15.10 43.94 -17.56
CA PRO A 158 13.76 43.99 -18.19
C PRO A 158 13.84 43.47 -19.67
N GLU A 159 13.09 43.83 -20.73
CA GLU A 159 11.91 44.70 -21.01
C GLU A 159 11.26 44.33 -22.38
N LYS A 160 10.07 44.88 -22.68
CA LYS A 160 9.44 45.07 -24.03
C LYS A 160 9.09 43.82 -24.87
N ARG A 161 7.96 43.75 -25.60
CA ARG A 161 6.89 44.74 -25.91
C ARG A 161 5.53 44.04 -26.05
N ALA A 162 4.42 44.75 -25.79
CA ALA A 162 3.07 44.20 -25.73
C ALA A 162 2.24 44.31 -27.05
N ARG A 163 1.11 43.60 -27.10
CA ARG A 163 -0.12 44.01 -27.79
C ARG A 163 -1.37 43.40 -27.15
N GLN A 164 -2.50 44.09 -27.25
CA GLN A 164 -3.80 43.72 -26.68
C GLN A 164 -4.74 43.12 -27.73
N SER A 165 -5.75 42.38 -27.27
CA SER A 165 -7.08 42.33 -27.89
C SER A 165 -8.12 42.17 -26.78
N GLU A 166 -9.13 43.03 -26.76
CA GLU A 166 -10.19 43.02 -25.74
C GLU A 166 -11.24 41.93 -26.02
N GLY A 167 -11.94 41.48 -24.97
CA GLY A 167 -12.92 40.39 -25.04
C GLY A 167 -13.70 40.27 -23.73
N LEU A 168 -14.51 41.28 -23.43
CA LEU A 168 -15.30 41.35 -22.20
C LEU A 168 -16.53 40.45 -22.27
N SER A 169 -16.67 39.54 -21.31
CA SER A 169 -17.97 39.08 -20.81
C SER A 169 -17.81 38.54 -19.39
N ASP A 170 -17.87 39.41 -18.39
CA ASP A 170 -18.10 38.99 -17.02
C ASP A 170 -19.46 38.29 -16.94
N VAL A 171 -19.46 37.04 -16.52
CA VAL A 171 -20.65 36.32 -16.04
C VAL A 171 -20.25 35.61 -14.76
N GLU A 172 -20.44 36.29 -13.63
CA GLU A 172 -20.32 35.66 -12.31
C GLU A 172 -21.46 34.64 -12.13
N ASP A 173 -21.21 33.36 -12.47
CA ASP A 173 -22.01 32.26 -11.92
C ASP A 173 -21.61 32.02 -10.45
N SER A 174 -21.83 33.05 -9.64
CA SER A 174 -21.98 32.93 -8.21
C SER A 174 -23.39 32.38 -7.97
N SER A 175 -23.50 31.06 -7.80
CA SER A 175 -24.75 30.36 -7.48
C SER A 175 -24.81 29.92 -6.00
N PRO A 176 -25.09 30.85 -5.05
CA PRO A 176 -25.31 30.51 -3.64
C PRO A 176 -26.78 30.16 -3.36
N SER A 177 -27.11 28.87 -3.41
CA SER A 177 -28.31 28.35 -2.73
C SER A 177 -28.13 26.88 -2.38
N ASP A 178 -28.12 26.58 -1.08
CA ASP A 178 -28.14 25.21 -0.55
C ASP A 178 -29.35 24.41 -1.06
N GLU A 179 -29.18 23.10 -1.18
CA GLU A 179 -30.11 22.22 -0.46
C GLU A 179 -29.43 20.91 -0.04
N CYS A 180 -29.73 20.48 1.19
CA CYS A 180 -29.14 19.33 1.87
C CYS A 180 -27.60 19.39 2.06
N THR A 181 -27.16 20.04 3.13
CA THR A 181 -25.80 19.90 3.69
C THR A 181 -25.59 18.52 4.34
N GLN A 182 -25.77 17.44 3.57
CA GLN A 182 -25.26 16.13 3.94
C GLN A 182 -23.74 16.22 4.07
N ASP A 183 -23.22 15.81 5.22
CA ASP A 183 -21.80 15.60 5.41
C ASP A 183 -21.28 14.67 4.30
N GLU A 184 -20.26 15.12 3.58
CA GLU A 184 -19.62 14.41 2.48
C GLU A 184 -19.13 13.01 2.92
N VAL A 185 -18.75 12.88 4.19
CA VAL A 185 -18.35 11.59 4.79
C VAL A 185 -19.57 10.67 4.96
N SER A 186 -20.70 11.16 5.45
CA SER A 186 -21.96 10.41 5.54
C SER A 186 -22.50 10.01 4.16
N ALA A 187 -22.51 10.94 3.21
CA ALA A 187 -22.89 10.68 1.82
C ALA A 187 -21.96 9.65 1.13
N TYR A 188 -20.69 9.58 1.53
CA TYR A 188 -19.78 8.51 1.12
C TYR A 188 -20.07 7.19 1.85
N ILE A 189 -20.38 7.19 3.15
CA ILE A 189 -20.73 5.98 3.92
C ILE A 189 -21.91 5.26 3.26
N ASP A 190 -23.02 5.97 3.03
CA ASP A 190 -24.27 5.43 2.48
C ASP A 190 -24.18 5.07 0.99
N PHE A 191 -23.17 5.57 0.26
CA PHE A 191 -23.01 5.26 -1.16
C PHE A 191 -22.80 3.77 -1.41
N LYS A 192 -23.48 3.20 -2.41
CA LYS A 192 -23.41 1.76 -2.69
C LYS A 192 -22.01 1.31 -3.10
N SER A 193 -21.47 0.30 -2.40
CA SER A 193 -20.15 -0.28 -2.69
C SER A 193 -20.10 -0.93 -4.08
N PRO A 194 -19.05 -0.68 -4.89
CA PRO A 194 -18.96 -1.15 -6.28
C PRO A 194 -18.78 -2.68 -6.37
N ARG A 195 -19.46 -3.30 -7.34
CA ARG A 195 -19.55 -4.76 -7.51
C ARG A 195 -18.64 -5.33 -8.60
N GLU A 196 -18.02 -4.49 -9.42
CA GLU A 196 -17.13 -4.91 -10.51
C GLU A 196 -15.97 -5.77 -10.00
N GLU A 197 -15.54 -6.75 -10.79
CA GLU A 197 -14.42 -7.63 -10.44
C GLU A 197 -13.08 -6.88 -10.54
N ASN A 198 -12.79 -6.33 -11.73
CA ASN A 198 -11.59 -5.54 -12.09
C ASN A 198 -11.61 -4.10 -11.54
N PHE A 199 -11.76 -3.96 -10.22
CA PHE A 199 -11.91 -2.67 -9.55
C PHE A 199 -10.58 -1.98 -9.26
N HIS A 200 -10.38 -0.77 -9.82
CA HIS A 200 -9.23 0.09 -9.55
C HIS A 200 -9.62 1.28 -8.66
N VAL A 201 -9.25 1.22 -7.38
CA VAL A 201 -9.67 2.21 -6.36
C VAL A 201 -9.31 3.67 -6.70
N LEU A 202 -8.14 3.91 -7.30
CA LEU A 202 -7.72 5.27 -7.69
C LEU A 202 -8.49 5.80 -8.92
N SER A 203 -8.93 4.92 -9.83
CA SER A 203 -9.80 5.29 -10.96
C SER A 203 -11.19 5.67 -10.46
N TRP A 204 -11.77 4.85 -9.58
CA TRP A 204 -13.06 5.14 -8.96
C TRP A 204 -13.06 6.49 -8.23
N TRP A 205 -12.02 6.80 -7.46
CA TRP A 205 -11.86 8.11 -6.81
C TRP A 205 -11.56 9.27 -7.76
N LYS A 206 -11.09 9.00 -8.99
CA LYS A 206 -10.96 10.02 -10.05
C LYS A 206 -12.32 10.31 -10.70
N GLU A 207 -13.13 9.27 -10.95
CA GLU A 207 -14.47 9.39 -11.52
C GLU A 207 -15.44 10.08 -10.55
N HIS A 208 -15.41 9.69 -9.26
CA HIS A 208 -16.30 10.22 -8.23
C HIS A 208 -15.77 11.52 -7.58
N ALA A 209 -14.67 12.07 -8.11
CA ALA A 209 -14.02 13.27 -7.57
C ALA A 209 -14.91 14.53 -7.60
N THR A 210 -15.86 14.62 -8.51
CA THR A 210 -16.82 15.75 -8.58
C THR A 210 -17.82 15.73 -7.44
N ARG A 211 -18.28 14.54 -7.04
CA ARG A 211 -19.28 14.32 -5.98
C ARG A 211 -18.66 14.31 -4.57
N PHE A 212 -17.43 13.81 -4.44
CA PHE A 212 -16.75 13.66 -3.15
C PHE A 212 -15.37 14.37 -3.20
N GLN A 213 -15.37 15.69 -3.41
CA GLN A 213 -14.15 16.46 -3.72
C GLN A 213 -13.06 16.43 -2.63
N ASN A 214 -13.46 16.38 -1.35
CA ASN A 214 -12.53 16.41 -0.23
C ASN A 214 -12.17 15.00 0.21
N VAL A 215 -13.14 14.07 0.26
CA VAL A 215 -12.88 12.66 0.56
C VAL A 215 -12.04 12.02 -0.54
N ALA A 216 -12.25 12.35 -1.83
CA ALA A 216 -11.38 11.90 -2.93
C ALA A 216 -9.96 12.50 -2.86
N HIS A 217 -9.80 13.71 -2.31
CA HIS A 217 -8.48 14.29 -2.05
C HIS A 217 -7.76 13.49 -0.95
N ILE A 218 -8.42 13.26 0.20
CA ILE A 218 -7.88 12.45 1.31
C ILE A 218 -7.57 11.02 0.86
N ALA A 219 -8.49 10.39 0.12
CA ALA A 219 -8.35 9.03 -0.39
C ALA A 219 -7.11 8.88 -1.28
N ARG A 220 -6.89 9.78 -2.24
CA ARG A 220 -5.68 9.74 -3.08
C ARG A 220 -4.41 9.91 -2.25
N SER A 221 -4.39 10.82 -1.27
CA SER A 221 -3.23 11.03 -0.41
C SER A 221 -2.92 9.81 0.47
N ILE A 222 -3.91 9.23 1.15
CA ILE A 222 -3.72 8.10 2.07
C ILE A 222 -3.48 6.77 1.31
N LEU A 223 -4.18 6.53 0.20
CA LEU A 223 -4.00 5.31 -0.61
C LEU A 223 -2.69 5.31 -1.41
N SER A 224 -2.04 6.45 -1.61
CA SER A 224 -0.71 6.52 -2.24
C SER A 224 0.44 6.14 -1.30
N ILE A 225 0.18 5.97 -0.01
CA ILE A 225 1.17 5.49 0.97
C ILE A 225 1.40 3.97 0.72
N PRO A 226 2.65 3.51 0.53
CA PRO A 226 2.94 2.08 0.41
C PRO A 226 2.91 1.39 1.79
N ALA A 227 2.53 0.11 1.82
CA ALA A 227 2.56 -0.73 3.02
C ALA A 227 3.95 -1.33 3.34
N SER A 228 4.93 -1.16 2.46
CA SER A 228 6.27 -1.75 2.57
C SER A 228 7.34 -0.87 1.91
N SER A 229 8.52 -0.84 2.51
CA SER A 229 9.75 -0.22 1.99
C SER A 229 10.35 -0.97 0.79
N ALA A 230 9.87 -2.17 0.46
CA ALA A 230 10.33 -2.95 -0.69
C ALA A 230 10.22 -2.22 -2.06
N ALA A 231 9.41 -1.15 -2.16
CA ALA A 231 9.43 -0.26 -3.31
C ALA A 231 10.77 0.47 -3.45
N SER A 232 11.19 1.21 -2.42
CA SER A 232 12.48 1.91 -2.41
C SER A 232 13.67 0.95 -2.33
N GLU A 233 13.56 -0.18 -1.61
CA GLU A 233 14.65 -1.18 -1.54
C GLU A 233 15.00 -1.79 -2.91
N ARG A 234 14.04 -1.93 -3.83
CA ARG A 234 14.33 -2.38 -5.22
C ARG A 234 15.07 -1.31 -6.04
N ASP A 235 14.69 -0.05 -5.90
CA ASP A 235 15.40 1.04 -6.56
C ASP A 235 16.81 1.24 -5.93
N PHE A 236 16.96 1.10 -4.61
CA PHE A 236 18.28 1.08 -3.93
C PHE A 236 19.13 -0.14 -4.30
N SER A 237 18.52 -1.33 -4.44
CA SER A 237 19.21 -2.52 -4.97
C SER A 237 19.70 -2.28 -6.40
N THR A 238 18.95 -1.51 -7.20
CA THR A 238 19.37 -1.10 -8.53
C THR A 238 20.52 -0.07 -8.47
N ALA A 239 20.50 0.88 -7.52
CA ALA A 239 21.63 1.75 -7.25
C ALA A 239 22.89 0.98 -6.80
N GLY A 240 22.77 -0.17 -6.13
CA GLY A 240 23.91 -1.03 -5.80
C GLY A 240 24.72 -1.49 -7.04
N PHE A 241 24.08 -1.64 -8.20
CA PHE A 241 24.78 -1.91 -9.46
C PHE A 241 25.38 -0.64 -10.10
N VAL A 242 24.74 0.52 -9.92
CA VAL A 242 25.25 1.83 -10.37
C VAL A 242 26.51 2.21 -9.60
N VAL A 243 26.43 2.12 -8.26
CA VAL A 243 27.52 2.33 -7.28
C VAL A 243 28.24 1.00 -7.02
N SER A 244 28.57 0.29 -8.11
CA SER A 244 29.42 -0.90 -8.04
C SER A 244 30.84 -0.51 -7.64
N GLU A 245 31.60 -1.46 -7.07
CA GLU A 245 32.97 -1.28 -6.58
C GLU A 245 33.91 -0.63 -7.63
N ARG A 246 33.68 -0.97 -8.91
CA ARG A 246 34.38 -0.44 -10.10
C ARG A 246 33.96 0.98 -10.54
N ARG A 247 33.01 1.61 -9.83
CA ARG A 247 32.45 2.96 -10.06
C ARG A 247 32.37 3.79 -8.77
N SER A 248 33.16 3.44 -7.76
CA SER A 248 33.21 4.01 -6.41
C SER A 248 33.55 5.52 -6.29
N GLN A 249 33.76 6.23 -7.41
CA GLN A 249 34.05 7.67 -7.45
C GLN A 249 32.85 8.55 -7.82
N LEU A 250 31.64 7.99 -7.95
CA LEU A 250 30.42 8.79 -8.15
C LEU A 250 30.13 9.67 -6.92
N LYS A 251 29.85 10.95 -7.15
CA LYS A 251 29.41 11.88 -6.10
C LYS A 251 27.98 11.55 -5.68
N PRO A 252 27.57 11.70 -4.39
CA PRO A 252 26.23 11.36 -3.92
C PRO A 252 25.10 11.94 -4.77
N GLY A 253 25.11 13.26 -5.02
CA GLY A 253 24.09 13.91 -5.87
C GLY A 253 24.00 13.35 -7.30
N THR A 254 25.08 12.84 -7.87
CA THR A 254 25.06 12.16 -9.18
C THR A 254 24.41 10.78 -9.10
N VAL A 255 24.49 10.10 -7.96
CA VAL A 255 23.73 8.86 -7.70
C VAL A 255 22.25 9.18 -7.52
N ASP A 256 21.92 10.27 -6.80
CA ASP A 256 20.55 10.75 -6.62
C ASP A 256 19.90 11.14 -7.97
N ASP A 257 20.61 11.88 -8.82
CA ASP A 257 20.19 12.23 -10.19
C ASP A 257 19.91 10.97 -11.03
N ILE A 258 20.82 9.98 -10.99
CA ILE A 258 20.67 8.72 -11.74
C ILE A 258 19.48 7.91 -11.22
N LEU A 259 19.26 7.85 -9.91
CA LEU A 259 18.11 7.18 -9.30
C LEU A 259 16.80 7.88 -9.67
N PHE A 260 16.74 9.20 -9.55
CA PHE A 260 15.57 10.00 -9.91
C PHE A 260 15.21 9.80 -11.39
N LEU A 261 16.20 9.88 -12.29
CA LEU A 261 16.00 9.61 -13.71
C LEU A 261 15.57 8.15 -13.95
N HIS A 262 16.22 7.16 -13.32
CA HIS A 262 15.89 5.76 -13.50
C HIS A 262 14.43 5.42 -13.11
N SER A 263 13.92 5.99 -12.01
CA SER A 263 12.55 5.70 -11.56
C SER A 263 11.48 6.52 -12.30
N ASN A 264 11.82 7.68 -12.88
CA ASN A 264 10.90 8.47 -13.70
C ASN A 264 10.88 8.07 -15.20
N LEU A 265 12.01 7.63 -15.75
CA LEU A 265 12.14 7.22 -17.17
C LEU A 265 11.61 5.81 -17.47
N LYS A 266 11.01 5.10 -16.49
CA LYS A 266 10.27 3.84 -16.68
C LYS A 266 8.93 4.06 -17.39
N LYS A 267 8.98 4.61 -18.61
CA LYS A 267 7.85 4.82 -19.53
C LYS A 267 8.24 4.55 -20.99
N HIS A 268 8.11 3.29 -21.39
CA HIS A 268 7.39 2.89 -22.60
C HIS A 268 6.85 1.47 -22.41
#